data_AF-A0A7D7L2N7-F1
#
_entry.id   AF-A0A7D7L2N7-F1
#
_cell.length_a   1.000
_cell.length_b   1.000
_cell.length_c   1.000
_cell.angle_alpha   90.00
_cell.angle_beta   90.00
_cell.angle_gamma   90.00
#
_symmetry.space_group_name_H-M   'P 1'
#
loop_
_entity.id
_entity.type
_entity.pdbx_description
1 polymer ?
#
loop_
_entity_poly.entity_id
_entity_poly.type
_entity_poly.pdbx_seq_one_letter_code
_entity_poly.pdbx_strand_id
1 'polypeptide(L)'
;MKKLFLFLAFCFSANLFAVEPDILTGDRRTACEVLLCLSSRTRPSECNPPLARFFSIKFKKPWKTLQARRDFLKLCPTDTGDTAEDLVMSDYKEILANSEDPNQCTPSYLNNQLQNGRVSYSLNNKYYEKQGYRNNIDNGVRINPNMPSFCYALINHQYTDLQMPRYNCSGEFYTQTDWQNGYKLEEILKDTFNNLSQNERYLYSYDCSGEHRNRTCYYYFKKIPINKTCWSY
;
A
#
# COMPACT_ATOMS: atom_id res chain seq x y z
N MET A 1 -10.41 67.34 -8.27
CA MET A 1 -10.06 66.16 -7.44
C MET A 1 -9.54 65.07 -8.35
N LYS A 2 -8.32 64.60 -8.09
CA LYS A 2 -7.56 63.58 -8.82
C LYS A 2 -8.31 62.25 -8.90
N LYS A 3 -8.11 61.50 -9.98
CA LYS A 3 -7.78 60.05 -9.95
C LYS A 3 -7.26 59.62 -11.33
N LEU A 4 -5.94 59.71 -11.45
CA LEU A 4 -5.14 59.13 -12.50
C LEU A 4 -5.05 57.63 -12.23
N PHE A 5 -5.66 56.79 -13.07
CA PHE A 5 -5.45 55.35 -13.04
C PHE A 5 -4.29 54.99 -13.96
N LEU A 6 -3.10 54.86 -13.38
CA LEU A 6 -1.95 54.23 -14.01
C LEU A 6 -2.17 52.72 -14.04
N PHE A 7 -2.43 52.16 -15.21
CA PHE A 7 -2.30 50.72 -15.45
C PHE A 7 -0.81 50.37 -15.42
N LEU A 8 -0.33 49.78 -14.33
CA LEU A 8 0.95 49.08 -14.32
C LEU A 8 0.77 47.79 -15.14
N ALA A 9 1.31 47.79 -16.37
CA ALA A 9 1.58 46.56 -17.09
C ALA A 9 2.69 45.81 -16.34
N PHE A 10 2.30 44.81 -15.55
CA PHE A 10 3.24 43.87 -14.96
C PHE A 10 3.70 42.93 -16.08
N CYS A 11 4.86 43.24 -16.66
CA CYS A 11 5.57 42.31 -17.51
C CYS A 11 5.92 41.09 -16.65
N PHE A 12 5.13 40.02 -16.79
CA PHE A 12 5.51 38.70 -16.31
C PHE A 12 6.72 38.29 -17.15
N SER A 13 7.92 38.56 -16.63
CA SER A 13 9.15 37.95 -17.11
C SER A 13 9.00 36.45 -16.89
N ALA A 14 8.53 35.74 -17.91
CA ALA A 14 8.74 34.31 -18.01
C ALA A 14 10.25 34.12 -18.04
N ASN A 15 10.83 33.85 -16.87
CA ASN A 15 12.10 33.13 -16.82
C ASN A 15 11.79 31.76 -17.40
N LEU A 16 11.88 31.65 -18.73
CA LEU A 16 11.99 30.38 -19.40
C LEU A 16 13.13 29.65 -18.71
N PHE A 17 12.86 28.43 -18.26
CA PHE A 17 13.87 27.42 -18.08
C PHE A 17 14.66 27.34 -19.40
N ALA A 18 15.78 28.04 -19.49
CA ALA A 18 16.72 27.89 -20.58
C ALA A 18 17.52 26.61 -20.33
N VAL A 19 16.81 25.47 -20.37
CA VAL A 19 17.46 24.19 -20.66
C VAL A 19 17.92 24.33 -22.10
N GLU A 20 19.22 24.39 -22.34
CA GLU A 20 19.76 24.34 -23.69
C GLU A 20 19.08 23.19 -24.45
N PRO A 21 18.50 23.44 -25.64
CA PRO A 21 17.85 22.43 -26.45
C PRO A 21 18.85 21.42 -27.05
N ASP A 22 20.06 21.32 -26.49
CA ASP A 22 21.07 20.31 -26.80
C ASP A 22 20.70 18.94 -26.19
N ILE A 23 19.48 18.57 -26.57
CA ILE A 23 18.82 17.28 -26.68
C ILE A 23 18.90 16.38 -25.44
N LEU A 24 17.82 16.41 -24.65
CA LEU A 24 17.42 15.27 -23.82
C LEU A 24 17.22 14.07 -24.76
N THR A 25 18.26 13.25 -24.93
CA THR A 25 18.23 11.99 -25.68
C THR A 25 18.58 10.81 -24.79
N GLY A 26 18.20 9.60 -25.24
CA GLY A 26 18.57 8.35 -24.60
C GLY A 26 18.28 8.32 -23.11
N ASP A 27 19.21 7.79 -22.31
CA ASP A 27 19.05 7.69 -20.86
C ASP A 27 18.99 9.05 -20.15
N ARG A 28 19.50 10.14 -20.77
CA ARG A 28 19.38 11.49 -20.22
C ARG A 28 17.93 11.97 -20.19
N ARG A 29 17.22 11.76 -21.29
CA ARG A 29 15.77 12.01 -21.39
C ARG A 29 15.01 11.16 -20.40
N THR A 30 15.29 9.85 -20.41
CA THR A 30 14.60 8.88 -19.57
C THR A 30 14.77 9.20 -18.09
N ALA A 31 15.95 9.65 -17.65
CA ALA A 31 16.18 10.05 -16.27
C ALA A 31 15.27 11.21 -15.84
N CYS A 32 15.12 12.24 -16.68
CA CYS A 32 14.19 13.34 -16.38
C CYS A 32 12.73 12.90 -16.39
N GLU A 33 12.35 12.04 -17.35
CA GLU A 33 11.00 11.46 -17.39
C GLU A 33 10.70 10.66 -16.11
N VAL A 34 11.67 9.91 -15.58
CA VAL A 34 11.51 9.18 -14.30
C VAL A 34 11.26 10.13 -13.14
N LEU A 35 12.02 11.22 -13.02
CA LEU A 35 11.83 12.20 -11.94
C LEU A 35 10.41 12.77 -11.95
N LEU A 36 9.91 13.14 -13.13
CA LEU A 36 8.57 13.69 -13.36
C LEU A 36 7.46 12.63 -13.17
N CYS A 37 7.69 11.40 -13.62
CA CYS A 37 6.73 10.34 -13.48
C CYS A 37 6.59 9.88 -12.02
N LEU A 38 7.66 9.93 -11.23
CA LEU A 38 7.61 9.53 -9.83
C LEU A 38 7.15 10.66 -8.91
N SER A 39 7.19 11.92 -9.35
CA SER A 39 6.65 13.05 -8.60
C SER A 39 5.13 13.08 -8.62
N SER A 40 4.54 12.62 -9.73
CA SER A 40 3.10 12.69 -9.97
C SER A 40 2.30 11.52 -9.40
N ARG A 41 1.14 11.83 -8.84
CA ARG A 41 0.09 10.90 -8.41
C ARG A 41 -0.53 10.17 -9.59
N THR A 42 -0.74 10.89 -10.69
CA THR A 42 -1.31 10.34 -11.91
C THR A 42 -0.20 10.03 -12.89
N ARG A 43 -0.01 8.75 -13.18
CA ARG A 43 1.02 8.29 -14.11
C ARG A 43 0.35 7.86 -15.40
N PRO A 44 0.38 8.69 -16.45
CA PRO A 44 -0.16 8.28 -17.75
C PRO A 44 0.69 7.16 -18.35
N SER A 45 0.20 6.50 -19.39
CA SER A 45 0.86 5.34 -20.00
C SER A 45 2.29 5.62 -20.48
N GLU A 46 2.60 6.86 -20.78
CA GLU A 46 3.86 7.44 -21.21
C GLU A 46 4.94 7.30 -20.13
N CYS A 47 4.54 7.17 -18.86
CA CYS A 47 5.46 6.86 -17.77
C CYS A 47 5.90 5.40 -17.74
N ASN A 48 5.20 4.48 -18.41
CA ASN A 48 5.53 3.05 -18.31
C ASN A 48 6.92 2.72 -18.87
N PRO A 49 7.32 3.17 -20.08
CA PRO A 49 8.67 2.91 -20.59
C PRO A 49 9.81 3.48 -19.73
N PRO A 50 9.81 4.77 -19.31
CA PRO A 50 10.91 5.31 -18.51
C PRO A 50 11.02 4.66 -17.12
N LEU A 51 9.89 4.37 -16.48
CA LEU A 51 9.87 3.66 -15.20
C LEU A 51 10.35 2.20 -15.34
N ALA A 52 9.94 1.50 -16.40
CA ALA A 52 10.42 0.15 -16.68
C ALA A 52 11.95 0.14 -16.89
N ARG A 53 12.50 1.13 -17.62
CA ARG A 53 13.95 1.30 -17.77
C ARG A 53 14.63 1.51 -16.42
N PHE A 54 14.15 2.44 -15.60
CA PHE A 54 14.73 2.72 -14.28
C PHE A 54 14.70 1.51 -13.34
N PHE A 55 13.56 0.83 -13.22
CA PHE A 55 13.43 -0.32 -12.33
C PHE A 55 14.13 -1.58 -12.86
N SER A 56 14.42 -1.66 -14.17
CA SER A 56 15.28 -2.70 -14.74
C SER A 56 16.76 -2.57 -14.32
N ILE A 57 17.19 -1.40 -13.84
CA ILE A 57 18.52 -1.21 -13.25
C ILE A 57 18.53 -1.95 -11.91
N LYS A 58 19.00 -3.20 -11.95
CA LYS A 58 19.07 -4.10 -10.81
C LYS A 58 20.32 -4.97 -10.92
N PHE A 59 21.12 -4.97 -9.86
CA PHE A 59 22.30 -5.82 -9.70
C PHE A 59 22.08 -6.83 -8.58
N LYS A 60 22.91 -7.88 -8.56
CA LYS A 60 22.92 -8.88 -7.47
C LYS A 60 23.17 -8.27 -6.08
N LYS A 61 23.90 -7.14 -6.03
CA LYS A 61 24.31 -6.46 -4.80
C LYS A 61 23.47 -5.18 -4.63
N PRO A 62 22.66 -5.02 -3.57
CA PRO A 62 21.75 -3.87 -3.40
C PRO A 62 22.45 -2.51 -3.49
N TRP A 63 23.64 -2.37 -2.90
CA TRP A 63 24.42 -1.14 -2.96
C TRP A 63 24.89 -0.79 -4.37
N LYS A 64 25.11 -1.79 -5.24
CA LYS A 64 25.41 -1.56 -6.67
C LYS A 64 24.18 -1.08 -7.43
N THR A 65 23.00 -1.63 -7.12
CA THR A 65 21.73 -1.13 -7.64
C THR A 65 21.49 0.31 -7.25
N LEU A 66 21.65 0.63 -5.96
CA LEU A 66 21.51 1.99 -5.45
C LEU A 66 22.46 2.95 -6.17
N GLN A 67 23.75 2.61 -6.25
CA GLN A 67 24.73 3.44 -6.93
C GLN A 67 24.38 3.66 -8.41
N ALA A 68 24.03 2.61 -9.14
CA ALA A 68 23.67 2.73 -10.55
C ALA A 68 22.38 3.55 -10.77
N ARG A 69 21.40 3.45 -9.88
CA ARG A 69 20.18 4.26 -9.94
C ARG A 69 20.47 5.72 -9.61
N ARG A 70 21.32 6.01 -8.62
CA ARG A 70 21.81 7.38 -8.35
C ARG A 70 22.47 7.96 -9.59
N ASP A 71 23.39 7.22 -10.19
CA ASP A 71 24.14 7.69 -11.35
C ASP A 71 23.23 7.87 -12.58
N PHE A 72 22.21 7.04 -12.74
CA PHE A 72 21.17 7.23 -13.75
C PHE A 72 20.35 8.51 -13.52
N LEU A 73 19.88 8.77 -12.30
CA LEU A 73 19.10 9.99 -11.98
C LEU A 73 19.92 11.28 -12.07
N LYS A 74 21.24 11.20 -11.90
CA LYS A 74 22.17 12.32 -12.14
C LYS A 74 22.26 12.72 -13.61
N LEU A 75 21.88 11.86 -14.55
CA LEU A 75 21.86 12.24 -15.97
C LEU A 75 20.88 13.38 -16.21
N CYS A 76 19.79 13.48 -15.45
CA CYS A 76 18.89 14.61 -15.57
C CYS A 76 19.51 15.89 -14.99
N PRO A 77 19.72 16.94 -15.80
CA PRO A 77 20.25 18.22 -15.33
C PRO A 77 19.16 18.94 -14.53
N THR A 78 19.29 18.92 -13.21
CA THR A 78 18.33 19.56 -12.29
C THR A 78 18.97 20.65 -11.45
N ASP A 79 20.26 20.93 -11.66
CA ASP A 79 20.99 21.91 -10.88
C ASP A 79 20.52 23.31 -11.32
N THR A 80 19.99 24.05 -10.36
CA THR A 80 19.39 25.37 -10.53
C THR A 80 20.39 26.49 -10.25
N GLY A 81 21.51 26.16 -9.59
CA GLY A 81 22.45 27.13 -9.04
C GLY A 81 22.04 27.65 -7.66
N ASP A 82 20.86 27.30 -7.16
CA ASP A 82 20.45 27.49 -5.78
C ASP A 82 20.82 26.25 -4.96
N THR A 83 21.79 26.41 -4.05
CA THR A 83 22.28 25.31 -3.22
C THR A 83 21.18 24.67 -2.37
N ALA A 84 20.17 25.43 -1.91
CA ALA A 84 19.10 24.87 -1.10
C ALA A 84 18.16 24.00 -1.94
N GLU A 85 17.75 24.46 -3.12
CA GLU A 85 16.88 23.68 -4.03
C GLU A 85 17.61 22.45 -4.58
N ASP A 86 18.90 22.58 -4.88
CA ASP A 86 19.74 21.50 -5.38
C ASP A 86 19.91 20.40 -4.31
N LEU A 87 20.03 20.76 -3.03
CA LEU A 87 20.08 19.80 -1.91
C LEU A 87 18.78 19.03 -1.77
N VAL A 88 17.63 19.70 -1.88
CA VAL A 88 16.32 19.04 -1.86
C VAL A 88 16.18 18.09 -3.04
N MET A 89 16.58 18.51 -4.24
CA MET A 89 16.48 17.66 -5.42
C MET A 89 17.41 16.44 -5.32
N SER A 90 18.57 16.62 -4.69
CA SER A 90 19.48 15.51 -4.36
C SER A 90 18.83 14.52 -3.40
N ASP A 91 18.16 15.00 -2.34
CA ASP A 91 17.41 14.15 -1.39
C ASP A 91 16.28 13.39 -2.10
N TYR A 92 15.54 14.05 -2.99
CA TYR A 92 14.52 13.39 -3.80
C TYR A 92 15.10 12.26 -4.66
N LYS A 93 16.18 12.54 -5.39
CA LYS A 93 16.89 11.53 -6.20
C LYS A 93 17.37 10.37 -5.35
N GLU A 94 17.82 10.64 -4.13
CA GLU A 94 18.25 9.62 -3.17
C GLU A 94 17.10 8.73 -2.73
N ILE A 95 15.94 9.31 -2.37
CA ILE A 95 14.72 8.56 -2.04
C ILE A 95 14.34 7.66 -3.22
N LEU A 96 14.31 8.19 -4.44
CA LEU A 96 13.95 7.43 -5.64
C LEU A 96 14.93 6.30 -5.95
N ALA A 97 16.23 6.53 -5.79
CA ALA A 97 17.25 5.51 -6.03
C ALA A 97 17.14 4.33 -5.05
N ASN A 98 16.75 4.59 -3.81
CA ASN A 98 16.47 3.56 -2.79
C ASN A 98 15.08 2.92 -2.91
N SER A 99 14.16 3.56 -3.62
CA SER A 99 12.78 3.09 -3.75
C SER A 99 12.69 1.86 -4.65
N GLU A 100 11.89 0.87 -4.27
CA GLU A 100 11.66 -0.30 -5.12
C GLU A 100 10.78 0.04 -6.32
N ASP A 101 9.54 0.46 -6.06
CA ASP A 101 8.51 0.91 -7.01
C ASP A 101 7.48 1.79 -6.26
N PRO A 102 7.27 3.06 -6.65
CA PRO A 102 6.27 3.94 -6.03
C PRO A 102 4.82 3.45 -6.11
N ASN A 103 4.49 2.50 -6.99
CA ASN A 103 3.19 1.83 -6.96
C ASN A 103 2.96 1.07 -5.65
N GLN A 104 4.04 0.71 -4.93
CA GLN A 104 3.94 0.08 -3.63
C GLN A 104 3.36 1.00 -2.54
N CYS A 105 3.31 2.31 -2.80
CA CYS A 105 2.73 3.30 -1.90
C CYS A 105 1.22 3.50 -2.13
N THR A 106 0.61 2.76 -3.06
CA THR A 106 -0.82 2.88 -3.40
C THR A 106 -1.69 1.92 -2.60
N PRO A 107 -2.95 2.28 -2.28
CA PRO A 107 -3.92 1.36 -1.67
C PRO A 107 -4.07 0.04 -2.41
N SER A 108 -3.99 0.04 -3.75
CA SER A 108 -4.08 -1.17 -4.56
C SER A 108 -2.98 -2.17 -4.20
N TYR A 109 -1.73 -1.72 -4.13
CA TYR A 109 -0.64 -2.59 -3.70
C TYR A 109 -0.74 -2.95 -2.22
N LEU A 110 -0.99 -1.97 -1.35
CA LEU A 110 -0.98 -2.14 0.10
C LEU A 110 -2.05 -3.13 0.59
N ASN A 111 -3.23 -3.15 -0.03
CA ASN A 111 -4.29 -4.11 0.30
C ASN A 111 -3.96 -5.56 -0.06
N ASN A 112 -2.93 -5.78 -0.90
CA ASN A 112 -2.44 -7.11 -1.23
C ASN A 112 -1.24 -7.53 -0.37
N GLN A 113 -0.75 -6.66 0.52
CA GLN A 113 0.36 -6.99 1.42
C GLN A 113 -0.18 -7.65 2.67
N LEU A 114 0.08 -8.94 2.81
CA LEU A 114 -0.34 -9.70 3.99
C LEU A 114 0.75 -9.70 5.06
N GLN A 115 0.32 -9.66 6.32
CA GLN A 115 1.17 -9.87 7.48
C GLN A 115 0.69 -11.10 8.23
N ASN A 116 1.64 -11.99 8.54
CA ASN A 116 1.41 -13.13 9.43
C ASN A 116 1.69 -12.72 10.88
N GLY A 117 0.94 -13.27 11.81
CA GLY A 117 1.10 -13.02 13.24
C GLY A 117 0.40 -14.07 14.08
N ARG A 118 0.21 -13.76 15.36
CA ARG A 118 -0.54 -14.65 16.27
C ARG A 118 -1.98 -14.20 16.32
N VAL A 119 -2.91 -15.14 16.17
CA VAL A 119 -4.33 -14.93 16.43
C VAL A 119 -4.70 -15.69 17.69
N SER A 120 -5.33 -14.97 18.63
CA SER A 120 -6.10 -15.62 19.68
C SER A 120 -7.54 -15.66 19.23
N TYR A 121 -8.11 -16.85 19.18
CA TYR A 121 -9.53 -17.04 18.89
C TYR A 121 -10.21 -17.44 20.19
N SER A 122 -11.33 -16.80 20.51
CA SER A 122 -12.05 -17.05 21.77
C SER A 122 -12.78 -18.39 21.77
N LEU A 123 -12.99 -18.97 20.59
CA LEU A 123 -13.80 -20.16 20.38
C LEU A 123 -12.94 -21.43 20.39
N ASN A 124 -12.63 -21.91 21.58
CA ASN A 124 -12.05 -23.23 21.78
C ASN A 124 -13.15 -24.30 21.60
N ASN A 125 -13.65 -24.44 20.38
CA ASN A 125 -14.80 -25.28 20.05
C ASN A 125 -14.47 -26.34 18.98
N LYS A 126 -15.34 -27.36 18.87
CA LYS A 126 -15.13 -28.51 17.97
C LYS A 126 -15.04 -28.15 16.48
N TYR A 127 -15.45 -26.95 16.09
CA TYR A 127 -15.31 -26.48 14.71
C TYR A 127 -13.86 -26.13 14.39
N TYR A 128 -13.25 -25.25 15.19
CA TYR A 128 -11.85 -24.85 14.99
C TYR A 128 -10.88 -26.01 15.30
N GLU A 129 -11.16 -26.85 16.28
CA GLU A 129 -10.38 -28.08 16.54
C GLU A 129 -10.28 -28.98 15.30
N LYS A 130 -11.41 -29.20 14.59
CA LYS A 130 -11.46 -30.03 13.38
C LYS A 130 -10.61 -29.46 12.24
N GLN A 131 -10.41 -28.14 12.23
CA GLN A 131 -9.56 -27.46 11.24
C GLN A 131 -8.08 -27.46 11.61
N GLY A 132 -7.71 -28.06 12.75
CA GLY A 132 -6.33 -28.20 13.18
C GLY A 132 -5.85 -27.11 14.14
N TYR A 133 -6.69 -26.15 14.51
CA TYR A 133 -6.34 -25.11 15.48
C TYR A 133 -6.30 -25.70 16.90
N ARG A 134 -5.16 -25.55 17.59
CA ARG A 134 -4.90 -26.10 18.94
C ARG A 134 -4.40 -25.01 19.88
N ASN A 135 -4.74 -25.09 21.17
CA ASN A 135 -4.16 -24.28 22.25
C ASN A 135 -4.43 -22.75 22.23
N ASN A 136 -5.60 -22.30 21.76
CA ASN A 136 -6.08 -20.89 21.82
C ASN A 136 -5.23 -19.83 21.10
N ILE A 137 -4.09 -20.21 20.51
CA ILE A 137 -3.17 -19.32 19.81
C ILE A 137 -2.65 -20.05 18.57
N ASP A 138 -2.88 -19.48 17.40
CA ASP A 138 -2.36 -20.01 16.14
C ASP A 138 -1.75 -18.89 15.28
N ASN A 139 -1.21 -19.27 14.13
CA ASN A 139 -0.80 -18.36 13.08
C ASN A 139 -2.04 -17.77 12.40
N GLY A 140 -2.13 -16.45 12.42
CA GLY A 140 -3.16 -15.69 11.75
C GLY A 140 -2.58 -14.80 10.65
N VAL A 141 -3.48 -14.24 9.86
CA VAL A 141 -3.17 -13.36 8.72
C VAL A 141 -4.04 -12.11 8.78
N ARG A 142 -3.49 -10.98 8.33
CA ARG A 142 -4.21 -9.73 8.10
C ARG A 142 -3.58 -8.95 6.95
N ILE A 143 -4.24 -7.89 6.50
CA ILE A 143 -3.59 -6.88 5.66
C ILE A 143 -2.60 -6.10 6.52
N ASN A 144 -1.35 -6.02 6.06
CA ASN A 144 -0.27 -5.34 6.74
C ASN A 144 -0.62 -3.86 6.97
N PRO A 145 -0.71 -3.39 8.23
CA PRO A 145 -1.00 -2.00 8.53
C PRO A 145 0.22 -1.09 8.39
N ASN A 146 1.39 -1.66 8.09
CA ASN A 146 2.61 -0.88 7.92
C ASN A 146 2.92 -0.72 6.43
N MET A 147 2.86 0.51 5.96
CA MET A 147 3.36 0.89 4.65
C MET A 147 4.91 0.87 4.64
N PRO A 148 5.56 0.53 3.52
CA PRO A 148 7.02 0.61 3.41
C PRO A 148 7.57 1.98 3.82
N SER A 149 8.71 2.02 4.52
CA SER A 149 9.28 3.26 5.07
C SER A 149 9.56 4.31 4.00
N PHE A 150 10.04 3.89 2.82
CA PHE A 150 10.33 4.80 1.71
C PHE A 150 9.09 5.53 1.20
N CYS A 151 7.89 4.96 1.35
CA CYS A 151 6.66 5.63 0.94
C CYS A 151 6.38 6.87 1.78
N TYR A 152 6.69 6.85 3.08
CA TYR A 152 6.54 8.04 3.91
C TYR A 152 7.51 9.15 3.49
N ALA A 153 8.76 8.80 3.15
CA ALA A 153 9.73 9.76 2.64
C ALA A 153 9.27 10.32 1.29
N LEU A 154 8.86 9.45 0.37
CA LEU A 154 8.42 9.84 -0.96
C LEU A 154 7.18 10.74 -0.92
N ILE A 155 6.11 10.34 -0.22
CA ILE A 155 4.82 11.05 -0.20
C ILE A 155 4.93 12.44 0.45
N ASN A 156 5.77 12.58 1.49
CA ASN A 156 5.96 13.86 2.17
C ASN A 156 7.02 14.74 1.50
N HIS A 157 7.65 14.27 0.42
CA HIS A 157 8.70 15.03 -0.26
C HIS A 157 8.09 16.17 -1.08
N GLN A 158 8.69 17.36 -1.02
CA GLN A 158 8.16 18.58 -1.65
C GLN A 158 8.04 18.55 -3.17
N TYR A 159 8.84 17.71 -3.83
CA TYR A 159 8.74 17.45 -5.27
C TYR A 159 7.70 16.39 -5.63
N THR A 160 6.77 16.03 -4.75
CA THR A 160 5.72 15.05 -5.05
C THR A 160 4.34 15.56 -4.68
N ASP A 161 3.31 15.10 -5.39
CA ASP A 161 1.90 15.41 -5.12
C ASP A 161 1.09 14.16 -4.70
N LEU A 162 1.80 13.14 -4.20
CA LEU A 162 1.22 11.87 -3.78
C LEU A 162 0.30 12.05 -2.56
N GLN A 163 -0.72 11.20 -2.46
CA GLN A 163 -1.63 11.19 -1.31
C GLN A 163 -1.21 10.12 -0.31
N MET A 164 -1.13 10.49 0.97
CA MET A 164 -0.92 9.55 2.06
C MET A 164 -2.17 8.65 2.20
N PRO A 165 -2.06 7.33 1.96
CA PRO A 165 -3.18 6.42 2.20
C PRO A 165 -3.41 6.22 3.70
N ARG A 166 -4.63 5.87 4.07
CA ARG A 166 -5.05 5.60 5.46
C ARG A 166 -5.43 4.14 5.63
N TYR A 167 -5.03 3.56 6.76
CA TYR A 167 -5.43 2.23 7.17
C TYR A 167 -6.69 2.30 8.05
N ASN A 168 -7.77 1.66 7.62
CA ASN A 168 -9.11 1.76 8.23
C ASN A 168 -9.61 0.43 8.83
N CYS A 169 -8.82 -0.64 8.79
CA CYS A 169 -9.19 -1.90 9.42
C CYS A 169 -8.88 -1.90 10.92
N SER A 170 -9.54 -2.79 11.66
CA SER A 170 -9.31 -3.00 13.10
C SER A 170 -7.88 -3.42 13.44
N GLY A 171 -7.16 -4.00 12.47
CA GLY A 171 -5.84 -4.56 12.69
C GLY A 171 -5.87 -5.92 13.40
N GLU A 172 -7.02 -6.53 13.62
CA GLU A 172 -7.09 -7.89 14.18
C GLU A 172 -6.49 -8.91 13.20
N PHE A 173 -5.91 -9.98 13.74
CA PHE A 173 -5.50 -11.14 12.94
C PHE A 173 -6.67 -12.10 12.79
N TYR A 174 -6.82 -12.67 11.61
CA TYR A 174 -7.82 -13.71 11.32
C TYR A 174 -7.15 -15.07 11.20
N THR A 175 -7.86 -16.14 11.52
CA THR A 175 -7.36 -17.49 11.21
C THR A 175 -7.22 -17.64 9.69
N GLN A 176 -6.37 -18.56 9.24
CA GLN A 176 -6.19 -18.83 7.81
C GLN A 176 -7.50 -19.24 7.14
N THR A 177 -8.33 -20.01 7.85
CA THR A 177 -9.64 -20.45 7.36
C THR A 177 -10.61 -19.30 7.24
N ASP A 178 -10.75 -18.47 8.27
CA ASP A 178 -11.65 -17.30 8.23
C ASP A 178 -11.26 -16.37 7.08
N TRP A 179 -9.94 -16.13 6.90
CA TRP A 179 -9.41 -15.32 5.82
C TRP A 179 -9.75 -15.87 4.43
N GLN A 180 -9.60 -17.19 4.23
CA GLN A 180 -9.93 -17.86 2.96
C GLN A 180 -11.44 -17.81 2.68
N ASN A 181 -12.26 -18.03 3.71
CA ASN A 181 -13.71 -17.96 3.62
C ASN A 181 -14.23 -16.53 3.36
N GLY A 182 -13.46 -15.51 3.74
CA GLY A 182 -13.85 -14.10 3.63
C GLY A 182 -14.78 -13.63 4.75
N TYR A 183 -14.96 -14.44 5.80
CA TYR A 183 -15.73 -14.11 6.99
C TYR A 183 -15.18 -14.86 8.19
N LYS A 184 -15.27 -14.24 9.39
CA LYS A 184 -15.08 -14.94 10.66
C LYS A 184 -16.42 -15.41 11.21
N LEU A 185 -16.38 -16.42 12.08
CA LEU A 185 -17.57 -16.91 12.76
C LEU A 185 -17.65 -16.36 14.17
N GLU A 186 -18.83 -15.85 14.54
CA GLU A 186 -19.18 -15.47 15.89
C GLU A 186 -20.24 -16.44 16.40
N GLU A 187 -19.95 -17.11 17.53
CA GLU A 187 -20.89 -18.04 18.15
C GLU A 187 -22.05 -17.25 18.78
N ILE A 188 -23.28 -17.66 18.46
CA ILE A 188 -24.52 -17.02 18.89
C ILE A 188 -25.50 -18.04 19.43
N LEU A 189 -26.56 -17.57 20.09
CA LEU A 189 -27.65 -18.42 20.54
C LEU A 189 -28.53 -18.89 19.38
N LYS A 190 -29.18 -20.05 19.56
CA LYS A 190 -30.08 -20.66 18.57
C LYS A 190 -31.20 -19.72 18.13
N ASP A 191 -31.80 -18.98 19.05
CA ASP A 191 -32.91 -18.08 18.73
C ASP A 191 -32.44 -16.92 17.84
N THR A 192 -31.26 -16.34 18.13
CA THR A 192 -30.61 -15.35 17.27
C THR A 192 -30.31 -15.93 15.89
N PHE A 193 -29.83 -17.17 15.83
CA PHE A 193 -29.50 -17.85 14.57
C PHE A 193 -30.72 -18.11 13.68
N ASN A 194 -31.85 -18.46 14.28
CA ASN A 194 -33.09 -18.73 13.55
C ASN A 194 -33.64 -17.46 12.86
N ASN A 195 -33.32 -16.28 13.41
CA ASN A 195 -33.71 -14.98 12.87
C ASN A 195 -32.77 -14.47 11.77
N LEU A 196 -31.60 -15.09 11.56
CA LEU A 196 -30.67 -14.72 10.50
C LEU A 196 -31.05 -15.36 9.16
N SER A 197 -30.73 -14.67 8.07
CA SER A 197 -30.85 -15.23 6.73
C SER A 197 -29.87 -16.39 6.51
N GLN A 198 -30.18 -17.26 5.54
CA GLN A 198 -29.37 -18.45 5.24
C GLN A 198 -27.90 -18.11 4.90
N ASN A 199 -27.67 -16.99 4.21
CA ASN A 199 -26.33 -16.55 3.80
C ASN A 199 -25.51 -15.98 4.96
N GLU A 200 -26.15 -15.40 5.98
CA GLU A 200 -25.50 -14.79 7.15
C GLU A 200 -25.16 -15.78 8.26
N ARG A 201 -25.67 -17.02 8.17
CA ARG A 201 -25.56 -18.00 9.26
C ARG A 201 -24.78 -19.25 8.85
N TYR A 202 -24.18 -19.90 9.84
CA TYR A 202 -23.47 -21.18 9.66
C TYR A 202 -23.78 -22.12 10.83
N LEU A 203 -24.31 -23.31 10.52
CA LEU A 203 -24.61 -24.35 11.50
C LEU A 203 -23.52 -25.41 11.43
N TYR A 204 -22.89 -25.72 12.57
CA TYR A 204 -21.93 -26.80 12.66
C TYR A 204 -22.44 -27.88 13.61
N SER A 205 -22.63 -29.10 13.10
CA SER A 205 -22.95 -30.27 13.90
C SER A 205 -21.68 -31.01 14.29
N TYR A 206 -21.60 -31.47 15.53
CA TYR A 206 -20.52 -32.32 16.00
C TYR A 206 -21.07 -33.43 16.89
N ASP A 207 -20.29 -34.49 17.01
CA ASP A 207 -20.58 -35.58 17.91
C ASP A 207 -20.25 -35.16 19.36
N CYS A 208 -21.27 -35.17 20.22
CA CYS A 208 -21.14 -34.94 21.65
C CYS A 208 -21.65 -36.14 22.45
N SER A 209 -21.74 -37.30 21.80
CA SER A 209 -21.86 -38.60 22.43
C SER A 209 -20.66 -38.78 23.35
N GLY A 210 -20.90 -38.96 24.65
CA GLY A 210 -19.91 -39.65 25.48
C GLY A 210 -19.81 -41.13 25.07
N GLU A 211 -19.20 -41.97 25.90
CA GLU A 211 -18.96 -43.39 25.59
C GLU A 211 -20.23 -44.25 25.37
N HIS A 212 -21.44 -43.72 25.65
CA HIS A 212 -22.63 -44.56 25.78
C HIS A 212 -23.91 -44.10 25.06
N ARG A 213 -23.94 -42.98 24.32
CA ARG A 213 -25.16 -42.52 23.62
C ARG A 213 -24.87 -41.68 22.38
N ASN A 214 -25.39 -42.06 21.21
CA ASN A 214 -25.37 -41.26 19.99
C ASN A 214 -26.15 -39.94 20.18
N ARG A 215 -25.43 -38.83 20.43
CA ARG A 215 -25.97 -37.47 20.58
C ARG A 215 -25.22 -36.51 19.66
N THR A 216 -25.97 -35.80 18.82
CA THR A 216 -25.44 -34.70 18.01
C THR A 216 -25.67 -33.37 18.73
N CYS A 217 -24.62 -32.56 18.82
CA CYS A 217 -24.68 -31.19 19.29
C CYS A 217 -24.44 -30.22 18.14
N TYR A 218 -24.81 -28.95 18.35
CA TYR A 218 -24.73 -27.92 17.33
C TYR A 218 -24.10 -26.65 17.90
N TYR A 219 -23.22 -26.04 17.12
CA TYR A 219 -22.86 -24.64 17.26
C TYR A 219 -23.60 -23.81 16.22
N TYR A 220 -24.11 -22.67 16.66
CA TYR A 220 -24.82 -21.71 15.84
C TYR A 220 -23.94 -20.48 15.65
N PHE A 221 -23.59 -20.17 14.41
CA PHE A 221 -22.71 -19.05 14.13
C PHE A 221 -23.36 -18.00 13.24
N LYS A 222 -23.04 -16.74 13.53
CA LYS A 222 -23.17 -15.61 12.61
C LYS A 222 -21.88 -15.45 11.82
N LYS A 223 -21.98 -15.24 10.52
CA LYS A 223 -20.85 -14.88 9.66
C LYS A 223 -20.63 -13.37 9.75
N ILE A 224 -19.42 -12.97 10.11
CA ILE A 224 -18.97 -11.57 10.10
C ILE A 224 -18.02 -11.42 8.92
N PRO A 225 -18.40 -10.69 7.85
CA PRO A 225 -17.51 -10.46 6.71
C PRO A 225 -16.19 -9.83 7.13
N ILE A 226 -15.10 -10.28 6.52
CA ILE A 226 -13.77 -9.70 6.72
C ILE A 226 -13.57 -8.62 5.66
N ASN A 227 -13.31 -7.38 6.10
CA ASN A 227 -12.91 -6.33 5.18
C ASN A 227 -11.50 -6.60 4.63
N LYS A 228 -11.39 -6.81 3.32
CA LYS A 228 -10.12 -7.01 2.59
C LYS A 228 -9.64 -5.74 1.87
N THR A 229 -10.21 -4.60 2.19
CA THR A 229 -9.80 -3.28 1.70
C THR A 229 -9.56 -2.39 2.91
N CYS A 230 -8.35 -2.49 3.46
CA CYS A 230 -7.92 -1.76 4.65
C CYS A 230 -7.26 -0.42 4.33
N TRP A 231 -6.55 -0.32 3.21
CA TRP A 231 -5.95 0.92 2.73
C TRP A 231 -6.87 1.63 1.75
N SER A 232 -7.03 2.94 1.92
CA SER A 232 -7.73 3.82 0.98
C SER A 232 -7.10 5.20 0.97
N TYR A 233 -7.47 6.03 -0.02
CA TYR A 233 -7.18 7.46 -0.02
C TYR A 233 -8.19 8.24 0.83
#